data_AF-A0AB74DTV4-F1
#
_entry.id   AF-A0AB74DTV4-F1
#
_cell.length_a   1.000
_cell.length_b   1.000
_cell.length_c   1.000
_cell.angle_alpha   90.00
_cell.angle_beta   90.00
_cell.angle_gamma   90.00
#
_symmetry.space_group_name_H-M   'P 1'
#
loop_
_entity.id
_entity.type
_entity.pdbx_description
1 polymer ?
#
loop_
_entity_poly.entity_id
_entity_poly.type
_entity_poly.pdbx_seq_one_letter_code
_entity_poly.pdbx_strand_id
1 'polypeptide(L)'
;MRYRYWIGMIVTISFIVLGVVYFHQSSSEKESEPKIIKSVNELDINKIKVLGDEKKYILSGADTVLVGGRYLFGRSYKERELKDSKSINTEFISFSYYDLDTQKGSTVNVLEKVRKKNKKNEVIRIGLPTFGGPAYKDTIYIEVLEAGKTIYEVEKLYYNLGKEDYYSPTDSDRIPSTKELDVISLSMTNLSDRISDIGYYYATNYRSITNSSNGKPDSNINLFSIFPNIEKGIIKGDEKLSMRYDRMGNAEVFDTLLHWFAPKGEETLSGVKIKADYSVDGQEHEIHSYKEFKQYYNGKGGELSE
;
A
#
# COMPACT_ATOMS: atom_id res chain seq x y z
N MET A 1 -38.05 -28.80 -67.42
CA MET A 1 -36.75 -28.80 -66.69
C MET A 1 -36.37 -27.49 -65.99
N ARG A 2 -37.13 -26.38 -66.10
CA ARG A 2 -36.76 -25.09 -65.46
C ARG A 2 -37.19 -24.92 -63.98
N TYR A 3 -38.21 -25.64 -63.51
CA TYR A 3 -38.75 -25.47 -62.14
C TYR A 3 -37.92 -26.15 -61.02
N ARG A 4 -37.19 -27.24 -61.33
CA ARG A 4 -36.37 -27.97 -60.33
C ARG A 4 -35.12 -27.21 -59.89
N TYR A 5 -34.57 -26.35 -60.75
CA TYR A 5 -33.40 -25.52 -60.41
C TYR A 5 -33.77 -24.34 -59.50
N TRP A 6 -34.96 -23.76 -59.67
CA TRP A 6 -35.42 -22.64 -58.83
C TRP A 6 -35.72 -23.07 -57.39
N ILE A 7 -36.36 -24.23 -57.21
CA ILE A 7 -36.64 -24.79 -55.87
C ILE A 7 -35.33 -25.17 -55.17
N GLY A 8 -34.38 -25.78 -55.90
CA GLY A 8 -33.05 -26.08 -55.36
C GLY A 8 -32.32 -24.82 -54.89
N MET A 9 -32.31 -23.76 -55.70
CA MET A 9 -31.62 -22.50 -55.37
C MET A 9 -32.21 -21.79 -54.14
N ILE A 10 -33.54 -21.79 -53.99
CA ILE A 10 -34.23 -21.18 -52.84
C ILE A 10 -33.92 -21.95 -51.54
N VAL A 11 -33.86 -23.29 -51.61
CA VAL A 11 -33.51 -24.13 -50.45
C VAL A 11 -32.06 -23.87 -50.03
N THR A 12 -31.12 -23.78 -50.96
CA THR A 12 -29.71 -23.51 -50.63
C THR A 12 -29.51 -22.12 -50.02
N ILE A 13 -30.16 -21.09 -50.55
CA ILE A 13 -30.09 -19.72 -49.99
C ILE A 13 -30.68 -19.70 -48.58
N SER A 14 -31.78 -20.42 -48.33
CA SER A 14 -32.40 -20.49 -47.00
C SER A 14 -31.49 -21.14 -45.95
N PHE A 15 -30.77 -22.21 -46.33
CA PHE A 15 -29.78 -22.85 -45.45
C PHE A 15 -28.55 -21.96 -45.19
N ILE A 16 -28.12 -21.17 -46.18
CA ILE A 16 -27.01 -20.21 -46.00
C ILE A 16 -27.44 -19.09 -45.05
N VAL A 17 -28.65 -18.54 -45.20
CA VAL A 17 -29.15 -17.48 -44.32
C VAL A 17 -29.36 -18.00 -42.90
N LEU A 18 -29.95 -19.18 -42.72
CA LEU A 18 -30.08 -19.81 -41.40
C LEU A 18 -28.72 -20.15 -40.79
N GLY A 19 -27.76 -20.61 -41.60
CA GLY A 19 -26.39 -20.86 -41.18
C GLY A 19 -25.68 -19.59 -40.73
N VAL A 20 -25.79 -18.49 -41.48
CA VAL A 20 -25.21 -17.19 -41.14
C VAL A 20 -25.87 -16.60 -39.90
N VAL A 21 -27.20 -16.69 -39.76
CA VAL A 21 -27.92 -16.22 -38.56
C VAL A 21 -27.52 -17.06 -37.34
N TYR A 22 -27.44 -18.39 -37.46
CA TYR A 22 -27.00 -19.27 -36.38
C TYR A 22 -25.53 -19.02 -36.01
N PHE A 23 -24.66 -18.75 -36.98
CA PHE A 23 -23.25 -18.43 -36.75
C PHE A 23 -23.08 -17.02 -36.15
N HIS A 24 -23.90 -16.04 -36.54
CA HIS A 24 -23.92 -14.72 -35.91
C HIS A 24 -24.49 -14.79 -34.49
N GLN A 25 -25.49 -15.63 -34.24
CA GLN A 25 -26.11 -15.79 -32.93
C GLN A 25 -25.21 -16.59 -31.98
N SER A 26 -24.51 -17.62 -32.48
CA SER A 26 -23.47 -18.40 -31.78
C SER A 26 -22.22 -17.57 -31.51
N SER A 27 -21.76 -16.77 -32.47
CA SER A 27 -20.66 -15.80 -32.25
C SER A 27 -21.08 -14.59 -31.41
N SER A 28 -22.38 -14.43 -31.13
CA SER A 28 -22.93 -13.47 -30.17
C SER A 28 -23.25 -14.09 -28.81
N GLU A 29 -22.73 -15.30 -28.50
CA GLU A 29 -22.61 -15.71 -27.11
C GLU A 29 -21.91 -14.58 -26.38
N LYS A 30 -22.72 -13.77 -25.67
CA LYS A 30 -22.25 -12.71 -24.80
C LYS A 30 -21.21 -13.38 -23.93
N GLU A 31 -19.96 -12.99 -24.13
CA GLU A 31 -18.84 -13.37 -23.29
C GLU A 31 -19.32 -13.13 -21.86
N SER A 32 -19.74 -14.20 -21.17
CA SER A 32 -20.51 -14.02 -19.96
C SER A 32 -19.58 -13.36 -18.95
N GLU A 33 -19.96 -12.19 -18.44
CA GLU A 33 -19.08 -11.37 -17.63
C GLU A 33 -18.38 -12.23 -16.56
N PRO A 34 -17.05 -12.10 -16.40
CA PRO A 34 -16.31 -12.95 -15.48
C PRO A 34 -16.87 -12.81 -14.06
N LYS A 35 -17.07 -13.95 -13.39
CA LYS A 35 -17.73 -14.04 -12.10
C LYS A 35 -16.91 -13.30 -11.05
N ILE A 36 -17.56 -12.40 -10.30
CA ILE A 36 -16.96 -11.74 -9.14
C ILE A 36 -16.86 -12.78 -8.02
N ILE A 37 -15.65 -13.02 -7.54
CA ILE A 37 -15.37 -13.97 -6.46
C ILE A 37 -15.15 -13.28 -5.11
N LYS A 38 -14.68 -12.03 -5.12
CA LYS A 38 -14.44 -11.25 -3.90
C LYS A 38 -14.67 -9.77 -4.17
N SER A 39 -15.25 -9.06 -3.20
CA SER A 39 -15.27 -7.61 -3.14
C SER A 39 -14.55 -7.18 -1.87
N VAL A 40 -13.58 -6.30 -2.00
CA VAL A 40 -12.74 -5.86 -0.88
C VAL A 40 -12.93 -4.36 -0.67
N ASN A 41 -13.01 -3.96 0.60
CA ASN A 41 -12.80 -2.59 1.05
C ASN A 41 -11.78 -2.65 2.19
N GLU A 42 -10.60 -2.09 1.96
CA GLU A 42 -9.49 -2.17 2.91
C GLU A 42 -9.64 -1.20 4.10
N LEU A 43 -10.50 -0.18 3.99
CA LEU A 43 -10.66 0.83 5.04
C LEU A 43 -11.92 0.57 5.89
N ASP A 44 -11.70 0.04 7.08
CA ASP A 44 -12.71 -0.04 8.14
C ASP A 44 -12.46 1.05 9.18
N ILE A 45 -13.24 2.13 9.11
CA ILE A 45 -13.10 3.32 9.99
C ILE A 45 -13.31 2.94 11.46
N ASN A 46 -14.10 1.91 11.76
CA ASN A 46 -14.37 1.50 13.14
C ASN A 46 -13.16 0.85 13.83
N LYS A 47 -12.17 0.39 13.05
CA LYS A 47 -10.91 -0.16 13.56
C LYS A 47 -9.84 0.90 13.77
N ILE A 48 -10.10 2.16 13.41
CA ILE A 48 -9.14 3.24 13.55
C ILE A 48 -9.16 3.76 14.98
N LYS A 49 -8.01 3.73 15.65
CA LYS A 49 -7.82 4.39 16.95
C LYS A 49 -6.59 5.27 16.91
N VAL A 50 -6.74 6.49 17.41
CA VAL A 50 -5.65 7.43 17.61
C VAL A 50 -5.16 7.30 19.05
N LEU A 51 -3.86 7.07 19.23
CA LEU A 51 -3.21 6.72 20.49
C LEU A 51 -2.02 7.64 20.77
N GLY A 52 -1.61 7.65 22.04
CA GLY A 52 -0.47 8.42 22.55
C GLY A 52 -0.74 9.91 22.68
N ASP A 53 0.21 10.59 23.32
CA ASP A 53 0.20 12.04 23.43
C ASP A 53 0.33 12.68 22.04
N GLU A 54 -0.28 13.85 21.88
CA GLU A 54 -0.28 14.61 20.62
C GLU A 54 -0.80 13.84 19.39
N LYS A 55 -1.52 12.72 19.61
CA LYS A 55 -2.14 11.89 18.56
C LYS A 55 -1.12 11.26 17.60
N LYS A 56 0.07 10.90 18.09
CA LYS A 56 1.21 10.43 17.30
C LYS A 56 1.09 9.01 16.74
N TYR A 57 0.26 8.15 17.34
CA TYR A 57 0.18 6.74 16.96
C TYR A 57 -1.22 6.35 16.47
N ILE A 58 -1.29 5.49 15.46
CA ILE A 58 -2.55 5.09 14.84
C ILE A 58 -2.62 3.56 14.80
N LEU A 59 -3.60 2.99 15.50
CA LEU A 59 -3.99 1.60 15.33
C LEU A 59 -5.00 1.51 14.17
N SER A 60 -4.78 0.59 13.25
CA SER A 60 -5.70 0.35 12.13
C SER A 60 -5.61 -1.09 11.64
N GLY A 61 -6.50 -1.47 10.71
CA GLY A 61 -6.42 -2.78 10.05
C GLY A 61 -5.14 -2.96 9.24
N ALA A 62 -4.64 -4.18 9.16
CA ALA A 62 -3.36 -4.51 8.50
C ALA A 62 -3.25 -4.01 7.04
N ASP A 63 -4.36 -4.04 6.29
CA ASP A 63 -4.40 -3.67 4.87
C ASP A 63 -4.49 -2.15 4.61
N THR A 64 -4.68 -1.34 5.64
CA THR A 64 -4.73 0.13 5.49
C THR A 64 -3.34 0.69 5.19
N VAL A 65 -3.24 1.93 4.68
CA VAL A 65 -1.95 2.59 4.47
C VAL A 65 -1.98 4.03 4.99
N LEU A 66 -0.92 4.45 5.69
CA LEU A 66 -0.79 5.83 6.17
C LEU A 66 -0.14 6.70 5.08
N VAL A 67 -0.84 7.76 4.68
CA VAL A 67 -0.46 8.68 3.60
C VAL A 67 -0.29 10.08 4.17
N GLY A 68 0.84 10.70 3.86
CA GLY A 68 1.27 12.00 4.36
C GLY A 68 1.36 12.17 5.88
N GLY A 69 1.23 11.09 6.65
CA GLY A 69 1.20 11.10 8.12
C GLY A 69 -0.19 11.43 8.66
N ARG A 70 -1.11 11.86 7.79
CA ARG A 70 -2.42 12.41 8.18
C ARG A 70 -3.61 11.59 7.71
N TYR A 71 -3.50 10.85 6.61
CA TYR A 71 -4.63 10.14 6.01
C TYR A 71 -4.43 8.63 6.09
N LEU A 72 -5.42 7.91 6.62
CA LEU A 72 -5.50 6.47 6.41
C LEU A 72 -6.23 6.18 5.11
N PHE A 73 -5.63 5.37 4.26
CA PHE A 73 -6.09 5.05 2.92
C PHE A 73 -6.40 3.55 2.81
N GLY A 74 -7.44 3.23 2.03
CA GLY A 74 -7.76 1.86 1.64
C GLY A 74 -8.44 1.81 0.28
N ARG A 75 -8.23 0.71 -0.44
CA ARG A 75 -8.74 0.50 -1.79
C ARG A 75 -10.02 -0.31 -1.75
N SER A 76 -10.85 -0.06 -2.74
CA SER A 76 -12.02 -0.89 -3.03
C SER A 76 -11.87 -1.52 -4.41
N TYR A 77 -11.89 -2.83 -4.47
CA TYR A 77 -11.71 -3.59 -5.71
C TYR A 77 -12.53 -4.87 -5.74
N LYS A 78 -12.70 -5.40 -6.94
CA LYS A 78 -13.32 -6.70 -7.19
C LYS A 78 -12.28 -7.65 -7.77
N GLU A 79 -12.20 -8.84 -7.22
CA GLU A 79 -11.47 -9.94 -7.82
C GLU A 79 -12.43 -10.77 -8.68
N ARG A 80 -12.01 -11.09 -9.89
CA ARG A 80 -12.77 -11.89 -10.85
C ARG A 80 -11.94 -13.09 -11.30
N GLU A 81 -12.61 -14.24 -11.39
CA GLU A 81 -11.98 -15.47 -11.91
C GLU A 81 -12.04 -15.45 -13.44
N LEU A 82 -10.90 -15.70 -14.08
CA LEU A 82 -10.82 -15.85 -15.53
C LEU A 82 -11.27 -17.26 -15.91
N LYS A 83 -12.19 -17.37 -16.88
CA LYS A 83 -12.87 -18.64 -17.25
C LYS A 83 -11.93 -19.80 -17.57
N ASP A 84 -10.72 -19.52 -18.05
CA ASP A 84 -9.80 -20.53 -18.60
C ASP A 84 -8.43 -20.57 -17.90
N SER A 85 -8.29 -19.94 -16.73
CA SER A 85 -7.03 -19.91 -15.98
C SER A 85 -7.25 -19.76 -14.48
N LYS A 86 -6.37 -20.35 -13.66
CA LYS A 86 -6.32 -20.09 -12.20
C LYS A 86 -5.91 -18.65 -11.84
N SER A 87 -5.73 -17.76 -12.81
CA SER A 87 -5.39 -16.36 -12.55
C SER A 87 -6.62 -15.53 -12.18
N ILE A 88 -6.41 -14.63 -11.23
CA ILE A 88 -7.43 -13.71 -10.72
C ILE A 88 -7.14 -12.34 -11.33
N ASN A 89 -8.15 -11.72 -11.95
CA ASN A 89 -8.07 -10.33 -12.35
C ASN A 89 -8.62 -9.42 -11.25
N THR A 90 -7.90 -8.34 -10.92
CA THR A 90 -8.32 -7.35 -9.93
C THR A 90 -8.77 -6.08 -10.65
N GLU A 91 -10.03 -5.71 -10.49
CA GLU A 91 -10.57 -4.45 -11.00
C GLU A 91 -10.72 -3.46 -9.85
N PHE A 92 -9.89 -2.41 -9.84
CA PHE A 92 -10.01 -1.34 -8.87
C PHE A 92 -11.19 -0.42 -9.20
N ILE A 93 -11.98 -0.09 -8.19
CA ILE A 93 -13.22 0.67 -8.35
C ILE A 93 -13.05 2.08 -7.80
N SER A 94 -12.68 2.14 -6.53
CA SER A 94 -12.56 3.38 -5.77
C SER A 94 -11.45 3.26 -4.75
N PHE A 95 -11.12 4.37 -4.13
CA PHE A 95 -10.38 4.38 -2.88
C PHE A 95 -11.15 5.22 -1.86
N SER A 96 -10.94 4.91 -0.59
CA SER A 96 -11.43 5.69 0.53
C SER A 96 -10.26 6.15 1.38
N TYR A 97 -10.43 7.31 2.01
CA TYR A 97 -9.46 7.83 2.95
C TYR A 97 -10.14 8.46 4.15
N TYR A 98 -9.47 8.40 5.29
CA TYR A 98 -9.90 8.95 6.56
C TYR A 98 -8.86 9.97 7.03
N ASP A 99 -9.27 11.22 7.16
CA ASP A 99 -8.44 12.29 7.70
C ASP A 99 -8.38 12.19 9.23
N LEU A 100 -7.20 11.89 9.77
CA LEU A 100 -6.99 11.69 11.19
C LEU A 100 -7.14 12.98 12.01
N ASP A 101 -6.97 14.15 11.40
CA ASP A 101 -7.09 15.44 12.09
C ASP A 101 -8.54 15.91 12.16
N THR A 102 -9.29 15.79 11.05
CA THR A 102 -10.70 16.21 10.98
C THR A 102 -11.69 15.10 11.30
N GLN A 103 -11.23 13.85 11.39
CA GLN A 103 -12.05 12.65 11.61
C GLN A 103 -13.11 12.41 10.52
N LYS A 104 -12.86 12.91 9.31
CA LYS A 104 -13.76 12.79 8.16
C LYS A 104 -13.30 11.69 7.22
N GLY A 105 -14.23 10.81 6.82
CA GLY A 105 -14.05 9.84 5.76
C GLY A 105 -14.54 10.36 4.41
N SER A 106 -13.80 10.04 3.35
CA SER A 106 -14.13 10.37 1.96
C SER A 106 -13.90 9.17 1.05
N THR A 107 -14.66 9.07 -0.06
CA THR A 107 -14.52 8.02 -1.07
C THR A 107 -14.52 8.63 -2.47
N VAL A 108 -13.61 8.18 -3.32
CA VAL A 108 -13.46 8.67 -4.70
C VAL A 108 -13.65 7.52 -5.68
N ASN A 109 -14.66 7.64 -6.55
CA ASN A 109 -14.95 6.63 -7.57
C ASN A 109 -14.07 6.84 -8.82
N VAL A 110 -12.98 6.09 -8.88
CA VAL A 110 -11.97 6.21 -9.92
C VAL A 110 -12.42 5.56 -11.22
N LEU A 111 -13.00 4.35 -11.12
CA LEU A 111 -13.42 3.57 -12.28
C LEU A 111 -14.48 4.31 -13.10
N GLU A 112 -15.44 4.96 -12.43
CA GLU A 112 -16.44 5.78 -13.11
C GLU A 112 -15.79 6.95 -13.87
N LYS A 113 -14.85 7.68 -13.23
CA LYS A 113 -14.12 8.78 -13.89
C LYS A 113 -13.35 8.29 -15.12
N VAL A 114 -12.62 7.19 -14.99
CA VAL A 114 -11.83 6.60 -16.08
C VAL A 114 -12.72 6.13 -17.22
N ARG A 115 -13.87 5.51 -16.91
CA ARG A 115 -14.83 5.02 -17.91
C ARG A 115 -15.67 6.10 -18.58
N LYS A 116 -15.73 7.32 -18.02
CA LYS A 116 -16.30 8.50 -18.72
C LYS A 116 -15.50 8.86 -19.97
N LYS A 117 -14.17 8.66 -19.96
CA LYS A 117 -13.30 8.87 -21.14
C LYS A 117 -13.49 7.75 -22.17
N ASN A 118 -13.47 6.50 -21.72
CA ASN A 118 -13.75 5.33 -22.54
C ASN A 118 -14.21 4.16 -21.67
N LYS A 119 -15.39 3.58 -21.97
CA LYS A 119 -16.02 2.52 -21.17
C LYS A 119 -15.17 1.26 -21.00
N LYS A 120 -14.24 1.01 -21.93
CA LYS A 120 -13.34 -0.15 -21.92
C LYS A 120 -12.02 0.11 -21.18
N ASN A 121 -11.79 1.32 -20.66
CA ASN A 121 -10.59 1.58 -19.85
C ASN A 121 -10.65 0.83 -18.52
N GLU A 122 -9.46 0.49 -18.02
CA GLU A 122 -9.28 -0.28 -16.80
C GLU A 122 -8.42 0.49 -15.79
N VAL A 123 -8.75 0.33 -14.51
CA VAL A 123 -7.89 0.79 -13.41
C VAL A 123 -7.15 -0.42 -12.90
N ILE A 124 -5.87 -0.52 -13.26
CA ILE A 124 -5.06 -1.71 -12.99
C ILE A 124 -4.34 -1.62 -11.64
N ARG A 125 -4.18 -0.40 -11.09
CA ARG A 125 -3.59 -0.19 -9.77
C ARG A 125 -4.02 1.13 -9.16
N ILE A 126 -4.21 1.12 -7.85
CA ILE A 126 -4.20 2.31 -7.01
C ILE A 126 -3.12 2.09 -5.94
N GLY A 127 -2.22 3.05 -5.77
CA GLY A 127 -1.07 2.87 -4.90
C GLY A 127 -0.45 4.18 -4.44
N LEU A 128 0.63 4.03 -3.67
CA LEU A 128 1.44 5.15 -3.21
C LEU A 128 2.72 5.24 -4.02
N PRO A 129 3.15 6.45 -4.40
CA PRO A 129 4.36 6.65 -5.18
C PRO A 129 5.58 6.08 -4.44
N THR A 130 6.14 4.99 -4.99
CA THR A 130 7.14 4.11 -4.36
C THR A 130 8.48 4.79 -4.06
N PHE A 131 8.79 5.84 -4.83
CA PHE A 131 9.98 6.68 -4.67
C PHE A 131 9.61 8.15 -4.62
N GLY A 132 8.41 8.40 -4.08
CA GLY A 132 7.85 9.72 -3.89
C GLY A 132 8.51 10.42 -2.72
N GLY A 133 9.82 10.57 -2.81
CA GLY A 133 10.39 11.84 -2.43
C GLY A 133 9.54 12.98 -3.01
N PRO A 134 9.53 14.13 -2.39
CA PRO A 134 8.39 14.27 -1.49
C PRO A 134 7.30 15.25 -1.96
N ALA A 135 7.21 15.28 -3.30
CA ALA A 135 6.19 15.82 -4.19
C ALA A 135 4.82 15.14 -4.10
N TYR A 136 4.68 14.27 -3.12
CA TYR A 136 3.59 13.33 -2.99
C TYR A 136 3.06 13.27 -1.56
N LYS A 137 3.29 14.32 -0.76
CA LYS A 137 2.61 14.45 0.52
C LYS A 137 1.11 14.40 0.28
N ASP A 138 0.44 13.52 1.02
CA ASP A 138 -0.98 13.26 0.89
C ASP A 138 -1.40 12.79 -0.52
N THR A 139 -0.48 12.23 -1.33
CA THR A 139 -0.77 11.87 -2.73
C THR A 139 -0.82 10.37 -2.94
N ILE A 140 -1.76 9.96 -3.77
CA ILE A 140 -1.86 8.61 -4.33
C ILE A 140 -1.69 8.67 -5.85
N TYR A 141 -1.25 7.57 -6.46
CA TYR A 141 -1.32 7.40 -7.92
C TYR A 141 -2.35 6.34 -8.30
N ILE A 142 -2.85 6.48 -9.52
CA ILE A 142 -3.78 5.59 -10.17
C ILE A 142 -3.19 5.23 -11.53
N GLU A 143 -2.97 3.94 -11.77
CA GLU A 143 -2.52 3.43 -13.06
C GLU A 143 -3.75 3.01 -13.88
N VAL A 144 -3.85 3.61 -15.07
CA VAL A 144 -4.96 3.43 -16.00
C VAL A 144 -4.43 2.81 -17.28
N LEU A 145 -5.05 1.70 -17.69
CA LEU A 145 -4.83 1.08 -18.99
C LEU A 145 -5.95 1.52 -19.94
N GLU A 146 -5.60 2.26 -20.98
CA GLU A 146 -6.58 2.64 -21.99
C GLU A 146 -6.91 1.46 -22.91
N ALA A 147 -8.17 1.39 -23.34
CA ALA A 147 -8.63 0.32 -24.21
C ALA A 147 -7.83 0.25 -25.52
N GLY A 148 -7.29 -0.93 -25.82
CA GLY A 148 -6.49 -1.18 -27.02
C GLY A 148 -5.01 -0.82 -26.87
N LYS A 149 -4.57 -0.30 -25.71
CA LYS A 149 -3.15 -0.10 -25.39
C LYS A 149 -2.54 -1.32 -24.72
N THR A 150 -1.22 -1.39 -24.78
CA THR A 150 -0.44 -2.42 -24.07
C THR A 150 -0.18 -2.04 -22.63
N ILE A 151 0.17 -3.03 -21.79
CA ILE A 151 0.54 -2.81 -20.38
C ILE A 151 1.79 -1.91 -20.20
N TYR A 152 2.52 -1.62 -21.27
CA TYR A 152 3.69 -0.73 -21.26
C TYR A 152 3.32 0.75 -21.46
N GLU A 153 2.07 1.04 -21.81
CA GLU A 153 1.57 2.38 -22.11
C GLU A 153 0.58 2.89 -21.05
N VAL A 154 0.79 2.45 -19.80
CA VAL A 154 -0.07 2.79 -18.66
C VAL A 154 0.03 4.28 -18.34
N GLU A 155 -1.12 4.94 -18.30
CA GLU A 155 -1.24 6.33 -17.87
C GLU A 155 -1.26 6.39 -16.33
N LYS A 156 -0.53 7.34 -15.76
CA LYS A 156 -0.55 7.62 -14.31
C LYS A 156 -1.29 8.91 -14.02
N LEU A 157 -2.38 8.79 -13.28
CA LEU A 157 -3.09 9.92 -12.68
C LEU A 157 -2.65 10.07 -11.22
N TYR A 158 -2.60 11.31 -10.74
CA TYR A 158 -2.32 11.61 -9.33
C TYR A 158 -3.49 12.32 -8.70
N TYR A 159 -3.76 11.97 -7.44
CA TYR A 159 -4.81 12.58 -6.64
C TYR A 159 -4.23 12.99 -5.29
N ASN A 160 -4.43 14.24 -4.89
CA ASN A 160 -3.98 14.74 -3.60
C ASN A 160 -5.16 14.77 -2.62
N LEU A 161 -5.01 14.04 -1.52
CA LEU A 161 -6.04 13.86 -0.49
C LEU A 161 -6.35 15.18 0.24
N GLY A 162 -5.35 16.05 0.43
CA GLY A 162 -5.53 17.35 1.08
C GLY A 162 -6.21 18.41 0.20
N LYS A 163 -6.00 18.35 -1.12
CA LYS A 163 -6.69 19.20 -2.10
C LYS A 163 -8.05 18.63 -2.53
N GLU A 164 -8.30 17.37 -2.21
CA GLU A 164 -9.44 16.58 -2.70
C GLU A 164 -9.58 16.60 -4.24
N ASP A 165 -8.46 16.72 -4.99
CA ASP A 165 -8.48 16.84 -6.45
C ASP A 165 -7.30 16.14 -7.16
N TYR A 166 -7.49 15.89 -8.45
CA TYR A 166 -6.47 15.39 -9.36
C TYR A 166 -5.50 16.49 -9.75
N TYR A 167 -4.22 16.15 -9.90
CA TYR A 167 -3.21 17.12 -10.29
C TYR A 167 -2.04 16.48 -11.04
N SER A 168 -1.17 17.32 -11.58
CA SER A 168 0.11 16.92 -12.16
C SER A 168 1.25 17.36 -11.22
N PRO A 169 1.97 16.42 -10.57
CA PRO A 169 3.05 16.78 -9.66
C PRO A 169 4.24 17.41 -10.40
N THR A 170 4.95 18.32 -9.73
CA THR A 170 6.16 18.98 -10.23
C THR A 170 7.40 18.65 -9.39
N ASP A 171 8.60 18.90 -9.93
CA ASP A 171 9.86 18.65 -9.22
C ASP A 171 10.07 19.51 -7.97
N SER A 172 9.43 20.68 -7.87
CA SER A 172 9.50 21.55 -6.69
C SER A 172 8.67 21.07 -5.51
N ASP A 173 7.76 20.12 -5.70
CA ASP A 173 6.89 19.64 -4.62
C ASP A 173 7.65 18.72 -3.62
N ARG A 174 8.95 18.46 -3.82
CA ARG A 174 9.82 17.55 -3.06
C ARG A 174 10.08 17.96 -1.56
N ILE A 175 9.64 17.21 -0.52
CA ILE A 175 9.85 17.35 0.99
C ILE A 175 10.64 16.23 1.75
N PRO A 176 11.96 16.28 2.00
CA PRO A 176 12.84 15.13 2.35
C PRO A 176 12.18 13.82 2.90
N SER A 177 12.33 12.72 2.14
CA SER A 177 11.72 11.41 2.43
C SER A 177 12.11 10.86 3.81
N THR A 178 11.25 10.02 4.41
CA THR A 178 11.54 9.14 5.56
C THR A 178 12.80 8.27 5.41
N LYS A 179 13.40 8.29 4.22
CA LYS A 179 14.66 7.68 3.80
C LYS A 179 15.73 7.64 4.88
N GLU A 180 15.87 8.65 5.73
CA GLU A 180 16.90 8.60 6.77
C GLU A 180 16.64 7.52 7.80
N LEU A 181 15.45 7.48 8.39
CA LEU A 181 15.12 6.40 9.33
C LEU A 181 15.16 5.05 8.62
N ASP A 182 14.66 4.99 7.38
CA ASP A 182 14.65 3.76 6.60
C ASP A 182 16.08 3.24 6.36
N VAL A 183 17.00 4.16 6.03
CA VAL A 183 18.44 3.88 5.86
C VAL A 183 19.08 3.50 7.19
N ILE A 184 18.76 4.19 8.29
CA ILE A 184 19.30 3.89 9.61
C ILE A 184 18.86 2.49 10.07
N SER A 185 17.56 2.20 10.00
CA SER A 185 16.98 0.94 10.47
C SER A 185 17.32 -0.27 9.59
N LEU A 186 17.43 -0.10 8.26
CA LEU A 186 17.69 -1.21 7.33
C LEU A 186 19.17 -1.37 6.96
N SER A 187 19.88 -0.27 6.75
CA SER A 187 21.18 -0.28 6.08
C SER A 187 22.33 -0.02 7.05
N MET A 188 22.22 0.98 7.93
CA MET A 188 23.33 1.43 8.77
C MET A 188 23.44 0.73 10.13
N THR A 189 22.32 0.26 10.66
CA THR A 189 22.27 -0.48 11.93
C THR A 189 21.71 -1.89 11.72
N ASN A 190 21.73 -2.72 12.76
CA ASN A 190 21.01 -4.00 12.80
C ASN A 190 19.61 -3.87 13.43
N LEU A 191 19.06 -2.67 13.65
CA LEU A 191 17.80 -2.49 14.39
C LEU A 191 16.62 -3.27 13.76
N SER A 192 16.46 -3.23 12.44
CA SER A 192 15.39 -4.00 11.77
C SER A 192 15.54 -5.50 11.98
N ASP A 193 16.78 -6.01 12.04
CA ASP A 193 17.04 -7.43 12.29
C ASP A 193 16.65 -7.78 13.73
N ARG A 194 17.02 -6.94 14.70
CA ARG A 194 16.65 -7.11 16.11
C ARG A 194 15.14 -7.12 16.33
N ILE A 195 14.40 -6.24 15.65
CA ILE A 195 12.92 -6.23 15.68
C ILE A 195 12.34 -7.51 15.03
N SER A 196 12.95 -7.99 13.95
CA SER A 196 12.56 -9.24 13.28
C SER A 196 12.82 -10.48 14.14
N ASP A 197 13.93 -10.52 14.88
CA ASP A 197 14.31 -11.65 15.74
C ASP A 197 13.26 -11.93 16.83
N ILE A 198 12.59 -10.89 17.33
CA ILE A 198 11.51 -11.00 18.33
C ILE A 198 10.11 -11.11 17.70
N GLY A 199 10.04 -11.32 16.38
CA GLY A 199 8.82 -11.70 15.67
C GLY A 199 7.99 -10.53 15.13
N TYR A 200 8.56 -9.34 14.95
CA TYR A 200 7.87 -8.17 14.39
C TYR A 200 8.48 -7.69 13.08
N TYR A 201 7.67 -7.00 12.29
CA TYR A 201 8.14 -6.34 11.08
C TYR A 201 7.89 -4.84 11.18
N TYR A 202 8.93 -4.06 10.92
CA TYR A 202 8.83 -2.61 10.81
C TYR A 202 8.85 -2.19 9.33
N ALA A 203 7.70 -1.78 8.83
CA ALA A 203 7.56 -1.22 7.49
C ALA A 203 8.01 0.24 7.50
N THR A 204 9.27 0.46 7.18
CA THR A 204 9.96 1.75 7.09
C THR A 204 9.17 2.79 6.27
N ASN A 205 8.76 2.42 5.05
CA ASN A 205 7.98 3.27 4.14
C ASN A 205 6.68 3.85 4.73
N TYR A 206 6.09 3.18 5.74
CA TYR A 206 4.81 3.56 6.34
C TYR A 206 4.93 3.82 7.85
N ARG A 207 6.16 3.78 8.37
CA ARG A 207 6.50 3.75 9.80
C ARG A 207 5.51 2.92 10.62
N SER A 208 5.23 1.70 10.16
CA SER A 208 4.20 0.84 10.75
C SER A 208 4.75 -0.49 11.21
N ILE A 209 4.20 -0.98 12.32
CA ILE A 209 4.57 -2.23 12.96
C ILE A 209 3.47 -3.26 12.75
N THR A 210 3.86 -4.45 12.33
CA THR A 210 3.02 -5.64 12.22
C THR A 210 3.73 -6.83 12.85
N ASN A 211 3.03 -7.95 13.02
CA ASN A 211 3.74 -9.21 13.22
C ASN A 211 4.61 -9.54 12.00
N SER A 212 5.69 -10.28 12.23
CA SER A 212 6.49 -10.88 11.16
C SER A 212 5.87 -12.22 10.76
N SER A 213 5.88 -12.54 9.47
CA SER A 213 5.44 -13.85 8.97
C SER A 213 6.35 -15.00 9.41
N ASN A 214 7.57 -14.69 9.86
CA ASN A 214 8.65 -15.66 10.05
C ASN A 214 8.94 -15.98 11.53
N GLY A 215 8.22 -15.38 12.47
CA GLY A 215 8.48 -15.53 13.90
C GLY A 215 7.20 -15.66 14.73
N LYS A 216 7.37 -16.09 15.98
CA LYS A 216 6.31 -15.99 17.00
C LYS A 216 6.49 -14.64 17.70
N PRO A 217 5.55 -13.68 17.53
CA PRO A 217 5.69 -12.36 18.15
C PRO A 217 5.84 -12.45 19.66
N ASP A 218 6.89 -11.83 20.21
CA ASP A 218 7.11 -11.75 21.66
C ASP A 218 6.17 -10.72 22.29
N SER A 219 5.43 -11.12 23.33
CA SER A 219 4.53 -10.24 24.08
C SER A 219 5.20 -9.56 25.28
N ASN A 220 6.42 -9.97 25.61
CA ASN A 220 7.17 -9.45 26.75
C ASN A 220 8.02 -8.21 26.38
N ILE A 221 7.41 -7.27 25.66
CA ILE A 221 8.03 -5.99 25.26
C ILE A 221 7.26 -4.79 25.83
N ASN A 222 7.93 -3.64 25.92
CA ASN A 222 7.32 -2.40 26.43
C ASN A 222 6.09 -1.95 25.65
N LEU A 223 6.03 -2.17 24.34
CA LEU A 223 4.90 -1.75 23.49
C LEU A 223 3.54 -2.14 24.09
N PHE A 224 3.42 -3.36 24.64
CA PHE A 224 2.17 -3.85 25.21
C PHE A 224 1.99 -3.50 26.69
N SER A 225 3.04 -3.04 27.37
CA SER A 225 2.88 -2.35 28.66
C SER A 225 2.28 -0.96 28.45
N ILE A 226 2.70 -0.25 27.40
CA ILE A 226 2.24 1.10 27.06
C ILE A 226 0.82 1.05 26.48
N PHE A 227 0.57 0.13 25.55
CA PHE A 227 -0.70 -0.02 24.85
C PHE A 227 -1.25 -1.46 24.97
N PRO A 228 -1.70 -1.91 26.16
CA PRO A 228 -2.11 -3.30 26.36
C PRO A 228 -3.26 -3.74 25.45
N ASN A 229 -4.14 -2.81 25.06
CA ASN A 229 -5.32 -3.12 24.26
C ASN A 229 -5.03 -3.48 22.79
N ILE A 230 -3.80 -3.29 22.30
CA ILE A 230 -3.45 -3.57 20.90
C ILE A 230 -2.79 -4.94 20.71
N GLU A 231 -2.30 -5.55 21.79
CA GLU A 231 -1.46 -6.76 21.76
C GLU A 231 -2.06 -7.86 20.90
N LYS A 232 -3.32 -8.22 21.17
CA LYS A 232 -4.00 -9.32 20.47
C LYS A 232 -4.11 -9.08 18.97
N GLY A 233 -4.43 -7.86 18.55
CA GLY A 233 -4.63 -7.52 17.14
C GLY A 233 -3.32 -7.52 16.36
N ILE A 234 -2.27 -6.93 16.95
CA ILE A 234 -0.92 -6.90 16.35
C ILE A 234 -0.34 -8.32 16.24
N ILE A 235 -0.38 -9.12 17.32
CA ILE A 235 0.18 -10.49 17.33
C ILE A 235 -0.52 -11.38 16.31
N LYS A 236 -1.85 -11.25 16.17
CA LYS A 236 -2.64 -12.02 15.21
C LYS A 236 -2.39 -11.57 13.76
N GLY A 237 -1.89 -10.35 13.54
CA GLY A 237 -1.68 -9.77 12.22
C GLY A 237 -2.95 -9.17 11.61
N ASP A 238 -4.01 -8.98 12.40
CA ASP A 238 -5.25 -8.34 11.95
C ASP A 238 -5.12 -6.80 11.97
N GLU A 239 -4.24 -6.28 12.83
CA GLU A 239 -4.03 -4.86 13.08
C GLU A 239 -2.56 -4.50 12.89
N LYS A 240 -2.32 -3.20 12.74
CA LYS A 240 -0.99 -2.60 12.72
C LYS A 240 -0.97 -1.31 13.52
N LEU A 241 0.21 -0.94 14.02
CA LEU A 241 0.44 0.34 14.69
C LEU A 241 1.34 1.22 13.82
N SER A 242 0.84 2.37 13.38
CA SER A 242 1.57 3.33 12.57
C SER A 242 1.99 4.56 13.38
N MET A 243 3.19 5.08 13.10
CA MET A 243 3.70 6.34 13.64
C MET A 243 3.48 7.48 12.64
N ARG A 244 2.88 8.57 13.11
CA ARG A 244 2.59 9.75 12.28
C ARG A 244 3.86 10.53 11.99
N TYR A 245 4.33 10.45 10.76
CA TYR A 245 5.55 11.14 10.34
C TYR A 245 5.39 12.66 10.18
N ASP A 246 4.16 13.18 10.17
CA ASP A 246 3.88 14.62 10.25
C ASP A 246 3.91 15.15 11.71
N ARG A 247 4.04 14.25 12.69
CA ARG A 247 4.07 14.58 14.13
C ARG A 247 5.34 14.12 14.83
N MET A 248 6.15 13.29 14.18
CA MET A 248 7.35 12.68 14.77
C MET A 248 8.55 12.81 13.85
N GLY A 249 9.64 13.38 14.39
CA GLY A 249 10.94 13.45 13.71
C GLY A 249 11.65 12.10 13.66
N ASN A 250 12.70 11.98 12.84
CA ASN A 250 13.42 10.71 12.68
C ASN A 250 14.07 10.21 13.99
N ALA A 251 14.65 11.13 14.77
CA ALA A 251 15.26 10.82 16.06
C ALA A 251 14.24 10.24 17.05
N GLU A 252 13.09 10.91 17.20
CA GLU A 252 12.01 10.47 18.08
C GLU A 252 11.48 9.09 17.68
N VAL A 253 11.31 8.83 16.38
CA VAL A 253 10.87 7.51 15.91
C VAL A 253 11.91 6.43 16.21
N PHE A 254 13.19 6.70 15.97
CA PHE A 254 14.26 5.74 16.24
C PHE A 254 14.30 5.37 17.74
N ASP A 255 14.27 6.37 18.62
CA ASP A 255 14.25 6.15 20.07
C ASP A 255 12.96 5.46 20.52
N THR A 256 11.81 5.77 19.91
CA THR A 256 10.54 5.08 20.15
C THR A 256 10.63 3.60 19.81
N LEU A 257 11.25 3.24 18.67
CA LEU A 257 11.43 1.84 18.27
C LEU A 257 12.33 1.08 19.25
N LEU A 258 13.44 1.70 19.66
CA LEU A 258 14.34 1.13 20.68
C LEU A 258 13.58 0.86 21.98
N HIS A 259 12.77 1.81 22.43
CA HIS A 259 12.01 1.67 23.67
C HIS A 259 10.88 0.63 23.56
N TRP A 260 10.07 0.68 22.50
CA TRP A 260 8.91 -0.20 22.32
C TRP A 260 9.27 -1.68 22.27
N PHE A 261 10.40 -2.01 21.64
CA PHE A 261 10.84 -3.38 21.45
C PHE A 261 11.80 -3.87 22.54
N ALA A 262 12.18 -3.02 23.49
CA ALA A 262 12.91 -3.46 24.68
C ALA A 262 12.05 -4.43 25.52
N PRO A 263 12.67 -5.37 26.25
CA PRO A 263 11.98 -6.19 27.24
C PRO A 263 11.21 -5.33 28.25
N LYS A 264 10.08 -5.84 28.76
CA LYS A 264 9.25 -5.08 29.72
C LYS A 264 10.08 -4.57 30.90
N GLY A 265 10.03 -3.25 31.10
CA GLY A 265 10.71 -2.57 32.21
C GLY A 265 12.15 -2.14 31.91
N GLU A 266 12.70 -2.52 30.76
CA GLU A 266 13.97 -2.00 30.27
C GLU A 266 13.76 -0.69 29.51
N GLU A 267 14.70 0.24 29.57
CA GLU A 267 14.56 1.55 28.90
C GLU A 267 14.75 1.46 27.38
N THR A 268 15.62 0.57 26.90
CA THR A 268 16.05 0.50 25.49
C THR A 268 16.38 -0.93 25.07
N LEU A 269 16.19 -1.23 23.78
CA LEU A 269 16.50 -2.53 23.20
C LEU A 269 18.02 -2.73 23.12
N SER A 270 18.53 -3.78 23.75
CA SER A 270 19.96 -4.09 23.77
C SER A 270 20.43 -4.86 22.52
N GLY A 271 21.72 -4.73 22.23
CA GLY A 271 22.40 -5.34 21.09
C GLY A 271 22.13 -4.66 19.75
N VAL A 272 21.54 -3.46 19.75
CA VAL A 272 21.44 -2.63 18.54
C VAL A 272 22.78 -1.95 18.30
N LYS A 273 23.33 -2.13 17.10
CA LYS A 273 24.66 -1.64 16.73
C LYS A 273 24.65 -0.88 15.42
N ILE A 274 25.48 0.15 15.34
CA ILE A 274 25.91 0.70 14.04
C ILE A 274 26.89 -0.28 13.39
N LYS A 275 26.73 -0.54 12.09
CA LYS A 275 27.64 -1.43 11.35
C LYS A 275 28.98 -0.71 11.11
N ALA A 276 30.06 -1.47 11.15
CA ALA A 276 31.44 -0.98 10.99
C ALA A 276 31.62 -0.02 9.80
N ASP A 277 31.05 -0.34 8.64
CA ASP A 277 31.13 0.46 7.41
C ASP A 277 30.61 1.90 7.54
N TYR A 278 29.72 2.15 8.51
CA TYR A 278 29.08 3.45 8.76
C TYR A 278 29.60 4.13 10.03
N SER A 279 30.56 3.51 10.71
CA SER A 279 31.18 4.03 11.93
C SER A 279 32.42 4.90 11.66
N VAL A 280 32.71 5.87 12.52
CA VAL A 280 33.87 6.80 12.40
C VAL A 280 35.22 6.11 12.54
N ASP A 281 35.29 4.98 13.24
CA ASP A 281 36.52 4.25 13.55
C ASP A 281 36.58 2.85 12.89
N GLY A 282 35.60 2.51 12.06
CA GLY A 282 35.51 1.23 11.37
C GLY A 282 35.15 0.04 12.28
N GLN A 283 34.59 0.28 13.47
CA GLN A 283 34.17 -0.74 14.42
C GLN A 283 32.65 -0.69 14.69
N GLU A 284 32.07 -1.82 15.05
CA GLU A 284 30.67 -1.82 15.51
C GLU A 284 30.58 -1.22 16.91
N HIS A 285 29.63 -0.31 17.12
CA HIS A 285 29.32 0.23 18.44
C HIS A 285 27.87 -0.07 18.79
N GLU A 286 27.63 -0.55 20.00
CA GLU A 286 26.28 -0.63 20.55
C GLU A 286 25.77 0.79 20.80
N ILE A 287 24.50 1.01 20.47
CA ILE A 287 23.84 2.32 20.53
C ILE A 287 22.50 2.19 21.24
N HIS A 288 22.21 3.15 22.10
CA HIS A 288 21.00 3.16 22.92
C HIS A 288 20.07 4.33 22.58
N SER A 289 20.48 5.20 21.67
CA SER A 289 19.67 6.33 21.17
C SER A 289 20.14 6.79 19.78
N TYR A 290 19.30 7.58 19.11
CA TYR A 290 19.65 8.26 17.86
C TYR A 290 20.83 9.23 18.05
N LYS A 291 20.93 9.85 19.23
CA LYS A 291 22.03 10.74 19.58
C LYS A 291 23.36 9.98 19.60
N GLU A 292 23.40 8.81 20.22
CA GLU A 292 24.60 7.96 20.23
C GLU A 292 24.93 7.44 18.83
N PHE A 293 23.93 7.04 18.04
CA PHE A 293 24.13 6.72 16.63
C PHE A 293 24.86 7.85 15.88
N LYS A 294 24.42 9.11 16.04
CA LYS A 294 25.07 10.27 15.41
C LYS A 294 26.52 10.48 15.87
N GLN A 295 26.88 10.08 17.09
CA GLN A 295 28.26 10.19 17.59
C GLN A 295 29.21 9.24 16.86
N TYR A 296 28.74 8.04 16.52
CA TYR A 296 29.54 7.04 15.83
C TYR A 296 29.43 7.12 14.30
N TYR A 297 28.45 7.82 13.74
CA TYR A 297 28.22 7.87 12.30
C TYR A 297 29.30 8.65 11.52
N ASN A 298 29.83 8.05 10.45
CA ASN A 298 30.92 8.63 9.65
C ASN A 298 30.47 9.48 8.44
N GLY A 299 29.16 9.69 8.26
CA GLY A 299 28.62 10.45 7.11
C GLY A 299 28.47 9.63 5.81
N LYS A 300 28.95 8.39 5.76
CA LYS A 300 28.80 7.51 4.58
C LYS A 300 27.34 7.11 4.42
N GLY A 301 26.73 7.43 3.29
CA GLY A 301 25.29 7.19 3.05
C GLY A 301 24.45 8.46 3.01
N GLY A 302 25.07 9.63 3.25
CA GLY A 302 24.48 10.95 3.08
C GLY A 302 24.37 11.72 4.39
N GLU A 303 24.07 13.02 4.28
CA GLU A 303 23.69 13.84 5.43
C GLU A 303 22.34 13.37 5.98
N LEU A 304 22.25 13.34 7.31
CA LEU A 304 21.01 13.09 8.04
C LEU A 304 20.44 14.44 8.43
N SER A 305 19.28 14.80 7.88
CA SER A 305 18.49 15.97 8.29
C SER A 305 17.68 15.68 9.56
N GLU A 306 17.14 16.72 10.19
CA GLU A 306 16.18 16.60 11.31
C GLU A 306 14.76 16.91 10.84
#